data_AF-A0A9E6B6B8-F1
#
_entry.id   AF-A0A9E6B6B8-F1
#
_cell.length_a   1.000
_cell.length_b   1.000
_cell.length_c   1.000
_cell.angle_alpha   90.00
_cell.angle_beta   90.00
_cell.angle_gamma   90.00
#
_symmetry.space_group_name_H-M   'P 1'
#
loop_
_entity.id
_entity.type
_entity.pdbx_description
1 polymer ?
#
loop_
_entity_poly.entity_id
_entity_poly.type
_entity_poly.pdbx_seq_one_letter_code
_entity_poly.pdbx_strand_id
1 'polypeptide(L)'
;MNALKIVSFGIFMFVIWLVLKPDLVFEPVTNQLSAETGYYLYEQRSRLTFVETGNLGGFYTCLMNYRGLNQRIINIGRVRSFIVKFTDRLMLDISVSGNEAYTVVAIKIDSLGVKERSRPYAINCDLDLLNDRNGIKQIKGSEPDESPQNIMNKQ
;
A
#
# COMPACT_ATOMS: atom_id res chain seq x y z
N MET A 1 47.29 6.86 9.93
CA MET A 1 46.34 5.81 9.50
C MET A 1 44.88 6.03 9.96
N ASN A 2 44.55 7.03 10.79
CA ASN A 2 43.19 7.17 11.35
C ASN A 2 42.23 8.01 10.49
N ALA A 3 42.74 9.00 9.73
CA ALA A 3 41.89 9.89 8.91
C ALA A 3 41.14 9.17 7.78
N LEU A 4 41.77 8.17 7.14
CA LEU A 4 41.16 7.42 6.03
C LEU A 4 39.97 6.56 6.49
N LYS A 5 40.02 6.02 7.71
CA LYS A 5 38.94 5.20 8.29
C LYS A 5 37.70 6.04 8.62
N ILE A 6 37.88 7.28 9.08
CA ILE A 6 36.78 8.19 9.44
C ILE A 6 36.00 8.62 8.19
N VAL A 7 36.70 8.95 7.09
CA VAL A 7 36.06 9.31 5.82
C VAL A 7 35.25 8.15 5.25
N SER A 8 35.80 6.93 5.29
CA SER A 8 35.10 5.73 4.81
C SER A 8 33.81 5.43 5.60
N PHE A 9 33.81 5.63 6.91
CA PHE A 9 32.64 5.40 7.75
C PHE A 9 31.53 6.44 7.48
N GLY A 10 31.92 7.71 7.28
CA GLY A 10 30.98 8.78 6.94
C GLY A 10 30.25 8.55 5.61
N ILE A 11 30.98 8.10 4.58
CA ILE A 11 30.40 7.78 3.28
C ILE A 11 29.41 6.61 3.39
N PHE A 12 29.77 5.55 4.13
CA PHE A 12 28.90 4.39 4.32
C PHE A 12 27.59 4.75 5.04
N MET A 13 27.67 5.55 6.11
CA MET A 13 26.48 6.05 6.81
C MET A 13 25.61 6.94 5.93
N PHE A 14 26.20 7.78 5.09
CA PHE A 14 25.45 8.62 4.15
C PHE A 14 24.74 7.81 3.07
N VAL A 15 25.39 6.77 2.53
CA VAL A 15 24.78 5.86 1.55
C VAL A 15 23.64 5.07 2.19
N ILE A 16 23.83 4.52 3.40
CA ILE A 16 22.76 3.86 4.15
C ILE A 16 21.59 4.81 4.38
N TRP A 17 21.86 6.04 4.81
CA TRP A 17 20.82 7.03 5.05
C TRP A 17 20.05 7.39 3.77
N LEU A 18 20.72 7.54 2.63
CA LEU A 18 20.06 7.78 1.34
C LEU A 18 19.19 6.60 0.90
N VAL A 19 19.63 5.37 1.14
CA VAL A 19 18.86 4.15 0.80
C VAL A 19 17.66 3.98 1.73
N LEU A 20 17.80 4.35 3.00
CA LEU A 20 16.76 4.20 4.03
C LEU A 20 15.80 5.39 4.15
N LYS A 21 15.90 6.41 3.28
CA LYS A 21 14.92 7.52 3.36
C LYS A 21 13.50 6.97 3.15
N PRO A 22 12.59 7.18 4.12
CA PRO A 22 11.19 6.81 3.96
C PRO A 22 10.59 7.64 2.82
N ASP A 23 9.68 7.02 2.07
CA ASP A 23 8.98 7.73 1.01
C ASP A 23 7.91 8.62 1.64
N LEU A 24 8.15 9.94 1.55
CA LEU A 24 7.31 10.97 2.13
C LEU A 24 5.90 11.06 1.51
N VAL A 25 5.62 10.30 0.45
CA VAL A 25 4.33 10.26 -0.22
C VAL A 25 3.64 8.93 0.03
N PHE A 26 4.32 7.79 -0.19
CA PHE A 26 3.69 6.48 -0.13
C PHE A 26 3.15 6.14 1.26
N GLU A 27 4.02 6.15 2.27
CA GLU A 27 3.63 5.76 3.64
C GLU A 27 2.51 6.65 4.19
N PRO A 28 2.57 7.99 4.09
CA PRO A 28 1.47 8.82 4.57
C PRO A 28 0.15 8.56 3.84
N VAL A 29 0.18 8.20 2.54
CA VAL A 29 -1.03 7.86 1.79
C VAL A 29 -1.58 6.52 2.26
N THR A 30 -0.76 5.48 2.30
CA THR A 30 -1.21 4.13 2.69
C THR A 30 -1.65 4.06 4.15
N ASN A 31 -1.04 4.83 5.05
CA ASN A 31 -1.42 4.89 6.47
C ASN A 31 -2.78 5.57 6.72
N GLN A 32 -3.32 6.29 5.73
CA GLN A 32 -4.68 6.84 5.79
C GLN A 32 -5.73 5.85 5.26
N LEU A 33 -5.30 4.73 4.68
CA LEU A 33 -6.19 3.72 4.13
C LEU A 33 -6.49 2.64 5.18
N SER A 34 -7.58 1.94 4.94
CA SER A 34 -8.03 0.78 5.70
C SER A 34 -8.76 -0.17 4.74
N ALA A 35 -9.03 -1.40 5.19
CA ALA A 35 -9.85 -2.34 4.43
C ALA A 35 -11.26 -1.79 4.12
N GLU A 36 -11.77 -0.86 4.93
CA GLU A 36 -13.07 -0.21 4.73
C GLU A 36 -13.02 0.99 3.79
N THR A 37 -11.82 1.43 3.38
CA THR A 37 -11.67 2.60 2.51
C THR A 37 -12.33 2.35 1.17
N GLY A 38 -13.29 3.21 0.84
CA GLY A 38 -13.99 3.22 -0.44
C GLY A 38 -13.06 3.66 -1.58
N TYR A 39 -13.26 3.11 -2.77
CA TYR A 39 -12.49 3.47 -3.96
C TYR A 39 -13.38 3.58 -5.21
N TYR A 40 -12.84 4.27 -6.21
CA TYR A 40 -13.28 4.26 -7.61
C TYR A 40 -12.13 3.71 -8.45
N LEU A 41 -12.39 2.65 -9.22
CA LEU A 41 -11.40 2.02 -10.08
C LEU A 41 -11.59 2.50 -11.51
N TYR A 42 -10.50 2.97 -12.10
CA TYR A 42 -10.46 3.38 -13.50
C TYR A 42 -9.38 2.59 -14.23
N GLU A 43 -9.67 2.09 -15.42
CA GLU A 43 -8.66 1.52 -16.32
C GLU A 43 -8.03 2.64 -17.15
N GLN A 44 -6.70 2.73 -17.14
CA GLN A 44 -5.95 3.71 -17.90
C GLN A 44 -5.57 3.12 -19.27
N ARG A 45 -6.38 3.45 -20.27
CA ARG A 45 -6.09 3.17 -21.70
C ARG A 45 -5.69 4.48 -22.40
N SER A 46 -6.29 4.77 -23.55
CA SER A 46 -6.19 6.10 -24.19
C SER A 46 -6.97 7.18 -23.43
N ARG A 47 -7.96 6.78 -22.62
CA ARG A 47 -8.73 7.61 -21.69
C ARG A 47 -8.98 6.81 -20.41
N LEU A 48 -9.19 7.50 -19.29
CA LEU A 48 -9.63 6.87 -18.05
C LEU A 48 -11.06 6.35 -18.23
N THR A 49 -11.25 5.04 -18.07
CA THR A 49 -12.56 4.40 -18.17
C THR A 49 -12.94 3.89 -16.79
N PHE A 50 -14.09 4.31 -16.27
CA PHE A 50 -14.61 3.79 -15.01
C PHE A 50 -14.88 2.29 -15.14
N VAL A 51 -14.44 1.53 -14.14
CA VAL A 51 -14.62 0.08 -14.07
C VAL A 51 -15.66 -0.25 -13.00
N GLU A 52 -15.37 0.12 -11.75
CA GLU A 52 -16.21 -0.19 -10.60
C GLU A 52 -15.90 0.70 -9.39
N THR A 53 -16.68 0.53 -8.33
CA THR A 53 -16.46 1.14 -7.01
C THR A 53 -16.69 0.09 -5.93
N GLY A 54 -16.04 0.26 -4.79
CA GLY A 54 -16.27 -0.57 -3.61
C GLY A 54 -15.23 -0.29 -2.54
N ASN A 55 -14.81 -1.31 -1.79
CA ASN A 55 -13.91 -1.16 -0.64
C ASN A 55 -12.62 -1.95 -0.84
N LEU A 56 -11.50 -1.46 -0.30
CA LEU A 56 -10.20 -2.12 -0.46
C LEU A 56 -10.18 -3.57 0.06
N GLY A 57 -10.95 -3.91 1.10
CA GLY A 57 -11.08 -5.30 1.58
C GLY A 57 -9.71 -5.95 1.87
N GLY A 58 -9.55 -7.20 1.41
CA GLY A 58 -8.29 -7.95 1.50
C GLY A 58 -7.13 -7.32 0.71
N PHE A 59 -7.41 -6.52 -0.32
CA PHE A 59 -6.38 -5.85 -1.10
C PHE A 59 -5.56 -4.88 -0.24
N TYR A 60 -6.18 -4.23 0.75
CA TYR A 60 -5.46 -3.38 1.71
C TYR A 60 -4.37 -4.15 2.46
N THR A 61 -4.70 -5.33 3.00
CA THR A 61 -3.74 -6.16 3.73
C THR A 61 -2.57 -6.56 2.83
N CYS A 62 -2.83 -6.88 1.57
CA CYS A 62 -1.77 -7.17 0.61
C CYS A 62 -0.92 -5.91 0.29
N LEU A 63 -1.56 -4.77 0.05
CA LEU A 63 -0.90 -3.49 -0.23
C LEU A 63 0.08 -3.08 0.88
N MET A 64 -0.26 -3.34 2.14
CA MET A 64 0.62 -3.04 3.28
C MET A 64 1.89 -3.91 3.33
N ASN A 65 1.94 -5.02 2.58
CA ASN A 65 3.12 -5.87 2.42
C ASN A 65 4.00 -5.45 1.23
N TYR A 66 3.97 -4.17 0.87
CA TYR A 66 4.76 -3.61 -0.22
C TYR A 66 6.27 -3.77 0.01
N ARG A 67 7.03 -3.83 -1.08
CA ARG A 67 8.48 -4.06 -1.08
C ARG A 67 9.18 -3.16 -2.09
N GLY A 68 10.51 -3.08 -1.99
CA GLY A 68 11.31 -2.37 -2.99
C GLY A 68 11.04 -2.91 -4.40
N LEU A 69 11.04 -2.01 -5.41
CA LEU A 69 10.71 -2.35 -6.79
C LEU A 69 11.54 -3.52 -7.37
N ASN A 70 12.77 -3.69 -6.89
CA ASN A 70 13.67 -4.77 -7.28
C ASN A 70 13.16 -6.18 -6.88
N GLN A 71 12.15 -6.26 -6.00
CA GLN A 71 11.54 -7.50 -5.57
C GLN A 71 10.24 -7.82 -6.31
N ARG A 72 9.85 -7.03 -7.33
CA ARG A 72 8.63 -7.30 -8.09
C ARG A 72 8.74 -8.61 -8.84
N ILE A 73 7.65 -9.37 -8.81
CA ILE A 73 7.44 -10.50 -9.70
C ILE A 73 6.45 -10.04 -10.77
N ILE A 74 6.71 -10.33 -12.04
CA ILE A 74 5.77 -9.98 -13.12
C ILE A 74 5.37 -11.28 -13.80
N ASN A 75 4.09 -11.62 -13.70
CA ASN A 75 3.53 -12.73 -14.43
C ASN A 75 3.46 -12.40 -15.93
N ILE A 76 3.69 -13.40 -16.78
CA ILE A 76 3.58 -13.25 -18.23
C ILE A 76 2.12 -12.98 -18.58
N GLY A 77 1.84 -11.90 -19.32
CA GLY A 77 0.49 -11.55 -19.69
C GLY A 77 0.35 -10.15 -20.27
N ARG A 78 -0.89 -9.79 -20.58
CA ARG A 78 -1.24 -8.43 -21.01
C ARG A 78 -1.12 -7.48 -19.83
N VAL A 79 -0.24 -6.51 -19.94
CA VAL A 79 -0.06 -5.44 -18.96
C VAL A 79 -1.17 -4.39 -19.13
N ARG A 80 -1.75 -3.97 -18.01
CA ARG A 80 -2.75 -2.91 -17.87
C ARG A 80 -2.34 -1.97 -16.74
N SER A 81 -2.78 -0.71 -16.80
CA SER A 81 -2.66 0.21 -15.65
C SER A 81 -4.06 0.58 -15.17
N PHE A 82 -4.21 0.68 -13.86
CA PHE A 82 -5.44 1.12 -13.22
C PHE A 82 -5.16 2.25 -12.24
N ILE A 83 -6.11 3.15 -12.12
CA ILE A 83 -6.12 4.19 -11.09
C ILE A 83 -7.15 3.77 -10.03
N VAL A 84 -6.69 3.60 -8.80
CA VAL A 84 -7.52 3.39 -7.62
C VAL A 84 -7.66 4.73 -6.91
N LYS A 85 -8.78 5.42 -7.09
CA LYS A 85 -9.02 6.75 -6.52
C LYS A 85 -9.81 6.63 -5.21
N PHE A 86 -9.27 7.14 -4.11
CA PHE A 86 -9.94 7.14 -2.80
C PHE A 86 -10.66 8.46 -2.53
N THR A 87 -10.02 9.56 -2.90
CA THR A 87 -10.55 10.92 -2.75
C THR A 87 -10.16 11.76 -3.97
N ASP A 88 -10.65 12.99 -4.07
CA ASP A 88 -10.19 13.93 -5.12
C ASP A 88 -8.72 14.32 -4.99
N ARG A 89 -8.08 13.99 -3.87
CA ARG A 89 -6.68 14.35 -3.57
C ARG A 89 -5.75 13.16 -3.54
N LEU A 90 -6.27 11.92 -3.48
CA LEU A 90 -5.48 10.72 -3.25
C LEU A 90 -5.88 9.60 -4.19
N MET A 91 -4.91 9.05 -4.90
CA MET A 91 -5.07 7.87 -5.74
C MET A 91 -3.82 7.01 -5.76
N LEU A 92 -3.97 5.74 -6.12
CA LEU A 92 -2.88 4.85 -6.50
C LEU A 92 -2.93 4.61 -8.00
N ASP A 93 -1.77 4.63 -8.64
CA ASP A 93 -1.58 4.07 -9.98
C ASP A 93 -0.97 2.68 -9.83
N ILE A 94 -1.69 1.65 -10.25
CA ILE A 94 -1.27 0.25 -10.16
C ILE A 94 -1.07 -0.33 -11.55
N SER A 95 0.05 -1.02 -11.72
CA SER A 95 0.30 -1.84 -12.91
C SER A 95 -0.08 -3.28 -12.65
N VAL A 96 -0.84 -3.86 -13.58
CA VAL A 96 -1.48 -5.17 -13.45
C VAL A 96 -1.08 -6.05 -14.63
N SER A 97 -0.74 -7.31 -14.37
CA SER A 97 -0.58 -8.36 -15.38
C SER A 97 -1.53 -9.50 -15.08
N GLY A 98 -2.44 -9.81 -16.02
CA GLY A 98 -3.54 -10.73 -15.72
C GLY A 98 -4.48 -10.16 -14.66
N ASN A 99 -4.57 -10.83 -13.50
CA ASN A 99 -5.33 -10.39 -12.33
C ASN A 99 -4.44 -9.90 -11.17
N GLU A 100 -3.13 -9.80 -11.37
CA GLU A 100 -2.19 -9.48 -10.31
C GLU A 100 -1.62 -8.06 -10.50
N ALA A 101 -1.85 -7.19 -9.52
CA ALA A 101 -1.20 -5.89 -9.39
C ALA A 101 0.24 -6.11 -8.91
N TYR A 102 1.23 -5.79 -9.75
CA TYR A 102 2.65 -6.05 -9.45
C TYR A 102 3.45 -4.79 -9.11
N THR A 103 2.91 -3.60 -9.38
CA THR A 103 3.54 -2.32 -9.03
C THR A 103 2.49 -1.30 -8.62
N VAL A 104 2.84 -0.43 -7.68
CA VAL A 104 1.99 0.66 -7.19
C VAL A 104 2.78 1.95 -7.03
N VAL A 105 2.15 3.08 -7.34
CA VAL A 105 2.62 4.44 -7.08
C VAL A 105 1.50 5.20 -6.38
N ALA A 106 1.79 5.83 -5.23
CA ALA A 106 0.87 6.75 -4.58
C ALA A 106 0.98 8.14 -5.19
N ILE A 107 -0.16 8.77 -5.46
CA ILE A 107 -0.26 10.08 -6.09
C ILE A 107 -1.13 11.00 -5.24
N LYS A 108 -0.58 12.17 -4.91
CA LYS A 108 -1.32 13.28 -4.30
C LYS A 108 -1.68 14.30 -5.37
N ILE A 109 -2.93 14.72 -5.38
CA ILE A 109 -3.52 15.68 -6.32
C ILE A 109 -3.93 16.93 -5.54
N ASP A 110 -3.73 18.10 -6.14
CA ASP A 110 -4.29 19.37 -5.69
C ASP A 110 -5.12 20.03 -6.80
N SER A 111 -5.51 21.29 -6.62
CA SER A 111 -6.33 22.02 -7.60
C SER A 111 -5.66 22.23 -8.95
N LEU A 112 -4.34 22.10 -9.04
CA LEU A 112 -3.55 22.30 -10.26
C LEU A 112 -3.16 20.97 -10.94
N GLY A 113 -3.44 19.84 -10.30
CA GLY A 113 -3.17 18.51 -10.83
C GLY A 113 -2.28 17.68 -9.91
N VAL A 114 -1.36 16.91 -10.49
CA VAL A 114 -0.45 16.05 -9.72
C VAL A 114 0.54 16.90 -8.94
N LYS A 115 0.43 16.89 -7.62
CA LYS A 115 1.33 17.61 -6.71
C LYS A 115 2.58 16.79 -6.41
N GLU A 116 2.39 15.54 -5.99
CA GLU A 116 3.45 14.65 -5.53
C GLU A 116 3.18 13.21 -6.00
N ARG A 117 4.26 12.47 -6.27
CA ARG A 117 4.23 11.03 -6.53
C ARG A 117 5.27 10.33 -5.68
N SER A 118 4.92 9.15 -5.19
CA SER A 118 5.87 8.26 -4.54
C SER A 118 6.85 7.66 -5.55
N ARG A 119 7.92 7.03 -5.07
CA ARG A 119 8.61 6.01 -5.87
C ARG A 119 7.69 4.80 -6.08
N PRO A 120 7.88 4.03 -7.15
CA PRO A 120 7.13 2.79 -7.35
C PRO A 120 7.56 1.70 -6.36
N TYR A 121 6.59 0.93 -5.89
CA TYR A 121 6.78 -0.23 -5.01
C TYR A 121 6.23 -1.50 -5.64
N ALA A 122 6.80 -2.65 -5.25
CA ALA A 122 6.28 -3.96 -5.59
C ALA A 122 5.22 -4.38 -4.56
N ILE A 123 4.11 -4.97 -5.02
CA ILE A 123 3.02 -5.45 -4.13
C ILE A 123 2.56 -6.88 -4.43
N ASN A 124 2.47 -7.28 -5.71
CA ASN A 124 2.05 -8.63 -6.13
C ASN A 124 0.70 -9.05 -5.50
N CYS A 125 -0.30 -8.17 -5.62
CA CYS A 125 -1.63 -8.37 -5.04
C CYS A 125 -2.65 -8.81 -6.08
N ASP A 126 -3.42 -9.83 -5.74
CA ASP A 126 -4.56 -10.26 -6.55
C ASP A 126 -5.68 -9.20 -6.49
N LEU A 127 -6.20 -8.78 -7.65
CA LEU A 127 -7.30 -7.83 -7.74
C LEU A 127 -8.61 -8.39 -7.20
N ASP A 128 -8.79 -9.72 -7.16
CA ASP A 128 -9.99 -10.35 -6.59
C ASP A 128 -10.12 -10.11 -5.07
N LEU A 129 -9.05 -9.63 -4.42
CA LEU A 129 -9.08 -9.20 -3.02
C LEU A 129 -9.76 -7.84 -2.83
N LEU A 130 -10.01 -7.09 -3.90
CA LEU A 130 -10.87 -5.91 -3.85
C LEU A 130 -12.30 -6.35 -3.52
N ASN A 131 -12.99 -5.58 -2.68
CA ASN A 131 -14.34 -5.89 -2.20
C ASN A 131 -14.47 -7.19 -1.37
N ASP A 132 -13.38 -7.95 -1.18
CA ASP A 132 -13.39 -9.14 -0.32
C ASP A 132 -13.33 -8.75 1.16
N ARG A 133 -14.44 -8.96 1.86
CA ARG A 133 -14.55 -8.76 3.31
C ARG A 133 -13.97 -9.94 4.12
N ASN A 134 -13.78 -11.10 3.49
CA ASN A 134 -13.29 -12.30 4.18
C ASN A 134 -11.77 -12.29 4.38
N GLY A 135 -11.03 -11.58 3.53
CA GLY A 135 -9.59 -11.31 3.69
C GLY A 135 -9.21 -10.43 4.89
N ILE A 136 -10.18 -9.87 5.63
CA ILE A 136 -9.96 -9.09 6.86
C ILE A 136 -9.67 -9.99 8.08
N LYS A 137 -9.72 -11.33 7.92
CA LYS A 137 -9.49 -12.28 9.01
C LYS A 137 -8.08 -12.14 9.63
N GLN A 138 -8.08 -11.46 10.78
CA GLN A 138 -7.13 -11.52 11.90
C GLN A 138 -5.80 -10.77 11.80
N ILE A 139 -5.86 -9.44 11.82
CA ILE A 139 -4.94 -8.65 12.66
C ILE A 139 -5.68 -8.32 13.98
N LYS A 140 -6.18 -9.35 14.68
CA LYS A 140 -6.71 -9.21 16.04
C LYS A 140 -5.56 -9.51 17.00
N GLY A 141 -4.69 -8.53 17.21
CA GLY A 141 -3.81 -8.45 18.37
C GLY A 141 -4.49 -7.56 19.42
N SER A 142 -4.56 -8.04 20.66
CA SER A 142 -5.14 -7.43 21.87
C SER A 142 -6.67 -7.28 21.92
N GLU A 143 -7.33 -8.41 22.17
CA GLU A 143 -8.58 -8.46 22.93
C GLU A 143 -8.18 -8.47 24.42
N PRO A 144 -8.65 -7.53 25.27
CA PRO A 144 -8.41 -7.61 26.71
C PRO A 144 -9.15 -8.81 27.27
N ASP A 145 -8.43 -9.58 28.07
CA ASP A 145 -8.87 -10.76 28.79
C ASP A 145 -10.10 -10.45 29.67
N GLU A 146 -11.30 -10.75 29.15
CA GLU A 146 -12.51 -10.87 29.97
C GLU A 146 -12.39 -12.17 30.77
N SER A 147 -11.92 -12.05 32.01
CA SER A 147 -12.10 -13.12 32.99
C SER A 147 -13.50 -13.00 33.63
N PRO A 148 -14.35 -14.04 33.54
CA PRO A 148 -15.65 -14.03 34.17
C PRO A 148 -15.54 -14.55 35.61
N GLN A 149 -15.99 -13.77 36.59
CA GLN A 149 -16.42 -14.33 37.89
C GLN A 149 -17.83 -13.89 38.24
N ASN A 150 -18.74 -14.77 37.85
CA ASN A 150 -20.07 -14.92 38.41
C ASN A 150 -19.94 -15.75 39.70
N ILE A 151 -20.19 -15.15 40.87
CA ILE A 151 -20.55 -15.90 42.08
C ILE A 151 -21.86 -15.33 42.62
N MET A 152 -22.92 -15.93 42.10
CA MET A 152 -24.18 -16.21 42.78
C MET A 152 -23.93 -16.56 44.26
N ASN A 153 -24.53 -15.80 45.19
CA ASN A 153 -24.77 -16.33 46.52
C ASN A 153 -26.18 -15.96 47.00
N LYS A 154 -26.91 -17.04 47.28
CA LYS A 154 -28.20 -17.13 47.94
C LYS A 154 -28.09 -16.55 49.36
N GLN A 155 -29.09 -15.79 49.78
CA GLN A 155 -30.00 -16.13 50.89
C GLN A 155 -31.16 -15.15 50.93
#